data_AF-A0A5D0Q7S0-F1
#
_entry.id   AF-A0A5D0Q7S0-F1
#
_cell.length_a   1.000
_cell.length_b   1.000
_cell.length_c   1.000
_cell.angle_alpha   90.00
_cell.angle_beta   90.00
_cell.angle_gamma   90.00
#
_symmetry.space_group_name_H-M   'P 1'
#
loop_
_entity.id
_entity.type
_entity.pdbx_description
1 polymer ?
#
loop_
_entity_poly.entity_id
_entity_poly.type
_entity_poly.pdbx_seq_one_letter_code
_entity_poly.pdbx_strand_id
1 'polypeptide(L)'
;MGGVRSGPGSEGPANTGPASAGPASAGPASAGPTNTRPPAAGQEGGPAPETVHSHAELVALLAEQFARADVSLRELQARADRAGGTRLPRATCADMLAGRRFPRKAVMVAFLRACQVPEERLPAWERAWERVRLARMPATAAGEAGTAGDAGPVAGPVAGPAPKRRRTPLLLLVAALVAVAIASTITAVAWTSGRNTRTDDGRAFGPGGSSSFTMRIDPAGGPVRLIRRLDAQVSRQRAAITVNGVSAGHWEPLPDGAAGWADQHLDLPPSLTAGRGSLTVATAFVSSEWDFNEFGYTVGQQSDGAWTTTDTLDVGPAHTGAEAAHGYRITGETFRGTRTLDAPPEADGRAAPRVRYEAEAGRVNHARVRPGAVGASQGTVVAGLDHPDSFVDLRVYAPRTGRFTAHVTYAAGYGDAQHAVTVNGSTRFTLDYLHHGWDVWRQVTASLPLTRGWNTLRLQYHNRWAELDHVEIA
;
A
#
# COMPACT_ATOMS: atom_id res chain seq x y z
N MET A 1 66.37 32.60 -15.62
CA MET A 1 67.60 31.83 -15.26
C MET A 1 67.14 30.77 -14.27
N GLY A 2 67.45 29.48 -14.35
CA GLY A 2 68.42 28.71 -15.14
C GLY A 2 69.11 27.69 -14.20
N GLY A 3 69.30 26.41 -14.50
CA GLY A 3 68.98 25.63 -15.72
C GLY A 3 68.91 24.12 -15.43
N VAL A 4 68.92 23.27 -16.47
CA VAL A 4 68.64 21.83 -16.39
C VAL A 4 69.90 20.95 -16.52
N ARG A 5 69.97 19.85 -15.76
CA ARG A 5 70.71 18.58 -16.03
C ARG A 5 70.40 17.52 -14.94
N SER A 6 70.61 16.20 -15.08
CA SER A 6 70.28 15.24 -16.17
C SER A 6 70.79 13.83 -15.80
N GLY A 7 69.90 12.83 -15.73
CA GLY A 7 70.21 11.38 -15.77
C GLY A 7 70.73 10.72 -14.47
N PRO A 8 70.99 9.40 -14.48
CA PRO A 8 70.68 8.38 -15.50
C PRO A 8 69.58 7.38 -15.05
N GLY A 9 69.19 6.45 -15.93
CA GLY A 9 68.25 5.36 -15.61
C GLY A 9 68.94 4.01 -15.39
N SER A 10 68.17 3.02 -14.91
CA SER A 10 68.60 1.62 -14.76
C SER A 10 67.42 0.67 -15.04
N GLU A 11 67.59 -0.25 -15.99
CA GLU A 11 66.55 -1.20 -16.42
C GLU A 11 66.49 -2.43 -15.49
N GLY A 12 65.29 -2.99 -15.31
CA GLY A 12 65.07 -4.29 -14.66
C GLY A 12 64.83 -5.40 -15.70
N PRO A 13 65.31 -6.65 -15.47
CA PRO A 13 65.34 -7.67 -16.51
C PRO A 13 63.95 -8.27 -16.83
N ALA A 14 63.73 -8.55 -18.10
CA ALA A 14 62.60 -9.37 -18.57
C ALA A 14 62.84 -10.85 -18.26
N ASN A 15 61.75 -11.62 -18.08
CA ASN A 15 61.79 -13.07 -17.88
C ASN A 15 60.85 -13.75 -18.89
N THR A 16 61.40 -14.63 -19.74
CA THR A 16 60.71 -15.21 -20.89
C THR A 16 60.43 -16.70 -20.69
N GLY A 17 59.17 -17.09 -20.57
CA GLY A 17 58.73 -18.49 -20.68
C GLY A 17 58.57 -18.92 -22.15
N PRO A 18 58.93 -20.16 -22.53
CA PRO A 18 58.86 -20.63 -23.91
C PRO A 18 57.43 -21.04 -24.33
N ALA A 19 57.16 -20.96 -25.64
CA ALA A 19 55.93 -21.45 -26.25
C ALA A 19 56.12 -22.86 -26.85
N SER A 20 55.06 -23.68 -26.78
CA SER A 20 54.95 -24.97 -27.46
C SER A 20 53.78 -24.94 -28.45
N ALA A 21 53.93 -25.53 -29.63
CA ALA A 21 53.03 -25.28 -30.76
C ALA A 21 52.52 -26.54 -31.49
N GLY A 22 51.31 -26.41 -32.05
CA GLY A 22 50.75 -27.28 -33.09
C GLY A 22 49.74 -28.34 -32.61
N PRO A 23 49.03 -29.01 -33.55
CA PRO A 23 48.97 -28.77 -35.00
C PRO A 23 47.60 -28.22 -35.47
N ALA A 24 47.48 -27.92 -36.77
CA ALA A 24 46.21 -27.52 -37.40
C ALA A 24 45.59 -28.67 -38.22
N SER A 25 44.26 -28.62 -38.40
CA SER A 25 43.51 -29.45 -39.38
C SER A 25 42.28 -28.69 -39.87
N ALA A 26 41.91 -28.88 -41.14
CA ALA A 26 40.72 -28.27 -41.75
C ALA A 26 39.43 -29.05 -41.40
N GLY A 27 38.28 -28.36 -41.39
CA GLY A 27 36.98 -28.95 -41.06
C GLY A 27 36.07 -29.18 -42.29
N PRO A 28 34.98 -29.96 -42.13
CA PRO A 28 33.86 -30.03 -43.06
C PRO A 28 32.74 -29.03 -42.69
N ALA A 29 31.74 -28.89 -43.55
CA ALA A 29 30.62 -27.95 -43.37
C ALA A 29 29.33 -28.60 -42.82
N SER A 30 28.45 -27.75 -42.28
CA SER A 30 26.99 -27.92 -42.16
C SER A 30 26.42 -29.18 -41.48
N ALA A 31 26.18 -29.08 -40.17
CA ALA A 31 24.94 -29.57 -39.55
C ALA A 31 24.60 -28.68 -38.34
N GLY A 32 23.36 -28.16 -38.26
CA GLY A 32 22.92 -27.36 -37.12
C GLY A 32 22.48 -28.25 -35.93
N PRO A 33 22.79 -27.88 -34.68
CA PRO A 33 22.42 -28.70 -33.52
C PRO A 33 20.93 -28.54 -33.19
N THR A 34 20.07 -29.28 -33.88
CA THR A 34 18.78 -29.66 -33.30
C THR A 34 19.05 -30.56 -32.09
N ASN A 35 18.94 -30.03 -30.88
CA ASN A 35 18.74 -30.87 -29.71
C ASN A 35 17.67 -30.32 -28.78
N THR A 36 16.45 -30.79 -29.06
CA THR A 36 15.47 -31.27 -28.08
C THR A 36 15.55 -30.65 -26.68
N ARG A 37 14.61 -29.75 -26.40
CA ARG A 37 14.22 -29.37 -25.04
C ARG A 37 13.99 -30.65 -24.22
N PRO A 38 14.58 -30.81 -23.01
CA PRO A 38 14.23 -31.91 -22.13
C PRO A 38 12.71 -31.95 -21.89
N PRO A 39 12.09 -33.15 -21.81
CA PRO A 39 10.67 -33.25 -21.47
C PRO A 39 10.43 -32.55 -20.13
N ALA A 40 9.32 -31.81 -20.03
CA ALA A 40 9.05 -30.96 -18.87
C ALA A 40 9.02 -31.80 -17.58
N ALA A 41 9.94 -31.52 -16.67
CA ALA A 41 10.00 -32.17 -15.37
C ALA A 41 8.75 -31.78 -14.56
N GLY A 42 7.85 -32.75 -14.36
CA GLY A 42 6.78 -32.67 -13.35
C GLY A 42 5.92 -31.41 -13.41
N GLN A 43 5.16 -31.21 -14.50
CA GLN A 43 3.90 -30.45 -14.36
C GLN A 43 2.91 -31.34 -13.60
N GLU A 44 3.14 -31.51 -12.29
CA GLU A 44 2.27 -32.28 -11.43
C GLU A 44 0.86 -31.70 -11.52
N GLY A 45 -0.12 -32.56 -11.82
CA GLY A 45 -1.51 -32.19 -12.01
C GLY A 45 -2.21 -31.83 -10.70
N GLY A 46 -1.73 -30.79 -10.02
CA GLY A 46 -2.39 -30.14 -8.90
C GLY A 46 -3.49 -29.17 -9.36
N PRO A 47 -4.29 -28.63 -8.43
CA PRO A 47 -5.15 -27.49 -8.72
C PRO A 47 -4.31 -26.30 -9.22
N ALA A 48 -4.87 -25.52 -10.16
CA ALA A 48 -4.21 -24.41 -10.87
C ALA A 48 -4.90 -23.06 -10.54
N PRO A 49 -4.53 -22.38 -9.43
CA PRO A 49 -5.25 -21.18 -8.98
C PRO A 49 -5.26 -20.02 -9.98
N GLU A 50 -4.29 -19.95 -10.89
CA GLU A 50 -4.18 -18.97 -11.96
C GLU A 50 -5.36 -18.97 -12.97
N THR A 51 -6.10 -20.07 -13.12
CA THR A 51 -7.25 -20.15 -14.06
C THR A 51 -8.56 -19.66 -13.46
N VAL A 52 -8.62 -19.45 -12.14
CA VAL A 52 -9.84 -19.11 -11.39
C VAL A 52 -10.22 -17.63 -11.55
N HIS A 53 -11.46 -17.35 -11.91
CA HIS A 53 -12.01 -16.01 -12.12
C HIS A 53 -13.39 -15.82 -11.44
N SER A 54 -14.16 -16.88 -11.19
CA SER A 54 -15.46 -16.81 -10.49
C SER A 54 -15.49 -17.46 -9.11
N HIS A 55 -16.54 -17.17 -8.34
CA HIS A 55 -16.80 -17.79 -7.03
C HIS A 55 -17.01 -19.31 -7.13
N ALA A 56 -17.68 -19.76 -8.20
CA ALA A 56 -17.93 -21.19 -8.41
C ALA A 56 -16.62 -21.95 -8.65
N GLU A 57 -15.71 -21.39 -9.47
CA GLU A 57 -14.39 -21.95 -9.71
C GLU A 57 -13.53 -22.00 -8.44
N LEU A 58 -13.52 -20.93 -7.63
CA LEU A 58 -12.76 -20.92 -6.38
C LEU A 58 -13.27 -21.96 -5.37
N VAL A 59 -14.60 -22.10 -5.26
CA VAL A 59 -15.22 -23.11 -4.39
C VAL A 59 -14.92 -24.51 -4.90
N ALA A 60 -15.00 -24.75 -6.20
CA ALA A 60 -14.63 -26.02 -6.83
C ALA A 60 -13.15 -26.37 -6.58
N LEU A 61 -12.23 -25.41 -6.78
CA LEU A 61 -10.80 -25.63 -6.57
C LEU A 61 -10.47 -25.90 -5.08
N LEU A 62 -11.12 -25.18 -4.15
CA LEU A 62 -10.98 -25.44 -2.71
C LEU A 62 -11.54 -26.82 -2.30
N ALA A 63 -12.64 -27.26 -2.93
CA ALA A 63 -13.20 -28.61 -2.71
C ALA A 63 -12.32 -29.71 -3.33
N GLU A 64 -11.70 -29.46 -4.48
CA GLU A 64 -10.72 -30.35 -5.11
C GLU A 64 -9.48 -30.50 -4.22
N GLN A 65 -8.92 -29.38 -3.73
CA GLN A 65 -7.78 -29.39 -2.81
C GLN A 65 -8.12 -30.02 -1.45
N PHE A 66 -9.38 -29.95 -1.01
CA PHE A 66 -9.86 -30.66 0.17
C PHE A 66 -9.89 -32.18 -0.04
N ALA A 67 -10.47 -32.64 -1.16
CA ALA A 67 -10.52 -34.05 -1.51
C ALA A 67 -9.11 -34.66 -1.69
N ARG A 68 -8.21 -33.93 -2.35
CA ARG A 68 -6.80 -34.31 -2.53
C ARG A 68 -6.01 -34.42 -1.22
N ALA A 69 -6.45 -33.75 -0.15
CA ALA A 69 -5.79 -33.80 1.15
C ALA A 69 -6.29 -34.97 2.04
N ASP A 70 -7.35 -35.68 1.62
CA ASP A 70 -7.98 -36.82 2.30
C ASP A 70 -8.10 -36.70 3.83
N VAL A 71 -8.57 -35.54 4.29
CA VAL A 71 -8.72 -35.24 5.72
C VAL A 71 -10.12 -34.77 6.06
N SER A 72 -10.65 -35.26 7.19
CA SER A 72 -11.91 -34.75 7.72
C SER A 72 -11.79 -33.29 8.19
N LEU A 73 -12.92 -32.56 8.20
CA LEU A 73 -13.00 -31.23 8.80
C LEU A 73 -12.62 -31.22 10.31
N ARG A 74 -12.59 -32.37 10.99
CA ARG A 74 -12.06 -32.50 12.36
C ARG A 74 -10.55 -32.34 12.39
N GLU A 75 -9.85 -32.99 11.46
CA GLU A 75 -8.39 -32.97 11.39
C GLU A 75 -7.88 -31.61 10.89
N LEU A 76 -8.53 -30.98 9.89
CA LEU A 76 -8.19 -29.61 9.50
C LEU A 76 -8.29 -28.61 10.66
N GLN A 77 -9.36 -28.69 11.46
CA GLN A 77 -9.47 -27.86 12.65
C GLN A 77 -8.34 -28.17 13.65
N ALA A 78 -8.10 -29.46 13.94
CA ALA A 78 -7.05 -29.87 14.87
C ALA A 78 -5.62 -29.53 14.39
N ARG A 79 -5.40 -29.36 13.08
CA ARG A 79 -4.14 -28.85 12.51
C ARG A 79 -4.00 -27.35 12.71
N ALA A 80 -5.03 -26.57 12.40
CA ALA A 80 -5.01 -25.11 12.61
C ALA A 80 -4.92 -24.72 14.09
N ASP A 81 -5.66 -25.38 14.98
CA ASP A 81 -5.59 -25.15 16.43
C ASP A 81 -4.21 -25.57 17.01
N ARG A 82 -3.47 -26.52 16.37
CA ARG A 82 -2.07 -26.87 16.72
C ARG A 82 -1.03 -25.89 16.18
N ALA A 83 -1.23 -25.37 14.96
CA ALA A 83 -0.29 -24.46 14.31
C ALA A 83 -0.31 -23.04 14.91
N GLY A 84 -1.44 -22.65 15.51
CA GLY A 84 -1.66 -21.30 16.01
C GLY A 84 -2.14 -20.33 14.91
N GLY A 85 -2.63 -19.16 15.34
CA GLY A 85 -3.15 -18.13 14.42
C GLY A 85 -4.65 -18.28 14.09
N THR A 86 -4.99 -18.27 12.80
CA THR A 86 -6.40 -18.19 12.37
C THR A 86 -7.13 -19.53 12.56
N ARG A 87 -8.05 -19.57 13.52
CA ARG A 87 -8.90 -20.74 13.79
C ARG A 87 -9.74 -21.15 12.57
N LEU A 88 -9.97 -22.46 12.43
CA LEU A 88 -10.83 -23.05 11.41
C LEU A 88 -12.06 -23.78 12.02
N PRO A 89 -13.14 -23.07 12.40
CA PRO A 89 -14.37 -23.72 12.84
C PRO A 89 -14.98 -24.58 11.73
N ARG A 90 -15.33 -25.84 12.01
CA ARG A 90 -15.91 -26.77 11.00
C ARG A 90 -17.05 -26.17 10.19
N ALA A 91 -18.00 -25.51 10.85
CA ALA A 91 -19.15 -24.88 10.18
C ALA A 91 -18.71 -23.84 9.13
N THR A 92 -17.70 -23.01 9.47
CA THR A 92 -17.14 -22.02 8.53
C THR A 92 -16.44 -22.69 7.35
N CYS A 93 -15.73 -23.79 7.57
CA CYS A 93 -15.12 -24.57 6.48
C CYS A 93 -16.19 -25.23 5.58
N ALA A 94 -17.25 -25.78 6.17
CA ALA A 94 -18.37 -26.38 5.45
C ALA A 94 -19.19 -25.34 4.65
N ASP A 95 -19.39 -24.13 5.18
CA ASP A 95 -20.06 -23.03 4.47
C ASP A 95 -19.22 -22.45 3.32
N MET A 96 -17.89 -22.47 3.48
CA MET A 96 -16.94 -22.10 2.44
C MET A 96 -16.93 -23.12 1.30
N LEU A 97 -16.76 -24.41 1.62
CA LEU A 97 -16.69 -25.50 0.65
C LEU A 97 -18.02 -25.78 -0.05
N ALA A 98 -19.15 -25.48 0.59
CA ALA A 98 -20.47 -25.52 -0.04
C ALA A 98 -20.83 -24.20 -0.77
N GLY A 99 -19.90 -23.26 -0.91
CA GLY A 99 -20.08 -21.97 -1.58
C GLY A 99 -21.06 -20.99 -0.94
N ARG A 100 -21.77 -21.39 0.13
CA ARG A 100 -22.73 -20.56 0.89
C ARG A 100 -22.12 -19.26 1.42
N ARG A 101 -20.81 -19.26 1.69
CA ARG A 101 -20.07 -18.10 2.19
C ARG A 101 -18.81 -17.86 1.37
N PHE A 102 -18.57 -16.61 0.95
CA PHE A 102 -17.27 -16.24 0.40
C PHE A 102 -16.21 -16.30 1.51
N PRO A 103 -15.08 -17.02 1.34
CA PRO A 103 -14.01 -17.06 2.33
C PRO A 103 -13.46 -15.66 2.65
N ARG A 104 -12.95 -15.48 3.86
CA ARG A 104 -11.99 -14.40 4.17
C ARG A 104 -10.58 -14.89 3.83
N LYS A 105 -9.73 -14.05 3.25
CA LYS A 105 -8.36 -14.41 2.81
C LYS A 105 -7.59 -15.23 3.86
N ALA A 106 -7.49 -14.74 5.09
CA ALA A 106 -6.82 -15.44 6.20
C ALA A 106 -7.43 -16.82 6.56
N VAL A 107 -8.75 -17.00 6.41
CA VAL A 107 -9.41 -18.29 6.65
C VAL A 107 -9.11 -19.28 5.53
N MET A 108 -9.06 -18.80 4.28
CA MET A 108 -8.65 -19.63 3.14
C MET A 108 -7.17 -20.03 3.24
N VAL A 109 -6.27 -19.10 3.58
CA VAL A 109 -4.83 -19.39 3.75
C VAL A 109 -4.60 -20.40 4.87
N ALA A 110 -5.26 -20.23 6.02
CA ALA A 110 -5.19 -21.22 7.11
C ALA A 110 -5.76 -22.59 6.70
N PHE A 111 -6.85 -22.61 5.92
CA PHE A 111 -7.41 -23.85 5.37
C PHE A 111 -6.45 -24.56 4.42
N LEU A 112 -5.81 -23.83 3.49
CA LEU A 112 -4.84 -24.38 2.55
C LEU A 112 -3.60 -24.93 3.27
N ARG A 113 -3.09 -24.23 4.28
CA ARG A 113 -2.04 -24.72 5.19
C ARG A 113 -2.44 -26.00 5.93
N ALA A 114 -3.67 -26.07 6.45
CA ALA A 114 -4.18 -27.28 7.10
C ALA A 114 -4.37 -28.47 6.11
N CYS A 115 -4.68 -28.17 4.84
CA CYS A 115 -4.65 -29.11 3.70
C CYS A 115 -3.23 -29.40 3.19
N GLN A 116 -2.18 -28.91 3.86
CA GLN A 116 -0.76 -29.12 3.53
C GLN A 116 -0.36 -28.62 2.12
N VAL A 117 -1.00 -27.56 1.63
CA VAL A 117 -0.51 -26.83 0.45
C VAL A 117 0.81 -26.13 0.82
N PRO A 118 1.90 -26.34 0.05
CA PRO A 118 3.19 -25.71 0.32
C PRO A 118 3.13 -24.18 0.31
N GLU A 119 3.92 -23.53 1.16
CA GLU A 119 3.91 -22.08 1.37
C GLU A 119 4.16 -21.30 0.08
N GLU A 120 5.08 -21.77 -0.77
CA GLU A 120 5.39 -21.17 -2.08
C GLU A 120 4.23 -21.21 -3.08
N ARG A 121 3.23 -22.08 -2.85
CA ARG A 121 2.01 -22.13 -3.67
C ARG A 121 0.89 -21.23 -3.13
N LEU A 122 0.91 -20.82 -1.87
CA LEU A 122 -0.13 -19.98 -1.27
C LEU A 122 -0.31 -18.63 -1.99
N PRO A 123 0.74 -17.91 -2.45
CA PRO A 123 0.59 -16.69 -3.25
C PRO A 123 -0.17 -16.86 -4.56
N ALA A 124 -0.29 -18.08 -5.12
CA ALA A 124 -1.15 -18.33 -6.28
C ALA A 124 -2.64 -18.39 -5.89
N TRP A 125 -2.94 -19.08 -4.78
CA TRP A 125 -4.29 -19.14 -4.21
C TRP A 125 -4.78 -17.78 -3.72
N GLU A 126 -3.91 -16.98 -3.10
CA GLU A 126 -4.24 -15.63 -2.67
C GLU A 126 -4.65 -14.74 -3.84
N ARG A 127 -3.87 -14.71 -4.93
CA ARG A 127 -4.23 -14.00 -6.17
C ARG A 127 -5.53 -14.51 -6.80
N ALA A 128 -5.83 -15.81 -6.68
CA ALA A 128 -7.09 -16.38 -7.15
C ALA A 128 -8.30 -15.86 -6.33
N TRP A 129 -8.18 -15.84 -5.01
CA TRP A 129 -9.17 -15.26 -4.10
C TRP A 129 -9.40 -13.77 -4.38
N GLU A 130 -8.34 -13.03 -4.72
CA GLU A 130 -8.40 -11.59 -5.02
C GLU A 130 -9.13 -11.31 -6.34
N ARG A 131 -8.78 -12.00 -7.44
CA ARG A 131 -9.53 -11.88 -8.72
C ARG A 131 -11.02 -12.15 -8.53
N VAL A 132 -11.36 -13.21 -7.78
CA VAL A 132 -12.75 -13.57 -7.48
C VAL A 132 -13.44 -12.56 -6.56
N ARG A 133 -12.74 -12.00 -5.57
CA ARG A 133 -13.28 -10.92 -4.73
C ARG A 133 -13.64 -9.70 -5.57
N LEU A 134 -12.77 -9.32 -6.51
CA LEU A 134 -12.97 -8.19 -7.42
C LEU A 134 -14.11 -8.45 -8.41
N ALA A 135 -14.16 -9.63 -9.02
CA ALA A 135 -15.28 -10.05 -9.90
C ALA A 135 -16.64 -10.14 -9.18
N ARG A 136 -16.66 -10.17 -7.85
CA ARG A 136 -17.86 -10.10 -7.00
C ARG A 136 -18.25 -8.68 -6.56
N MET A 137 -17.44 -7.67 -6.84
CA MET A 137 -17.81 -6.27 -6.60
C MET A 137 -18.73 -5.79 -7.73
N PRO A 138 -19.83 -5.08 -7.43
CA PRO A 138 -20.77 -4.67 -8.47
C PRO A 138 -20.12 -3.63 -9.39
N ALA A 139 -20.11 -3.90 -10.69
CA ALA A 139 -19.91 -2.85 -11.67
C ALA A 139 -21.11 -1.89 -11.61
N THR A 140 -20.87 -0.64 -11.23
CA THR A 140 -21.91 0.40 -11.23
C THR A 140 -22.42 0.60 -12.65
N ALA A 141 -23.74 0.53 -12.84
CA ALA A 141 -24.33 0.44 -14.17
C ALA A 141 -24.09 1.70 -15.01
N ALA A 142 -23.37 1.53 -16.13
CA ALA A 142 -23.38 2.47 -17.24
C ALA A 142 -24.42 1.97 -18.26
N GLY A 143 -25.53 2.69 -18.46
CA GLY A 143 -26.53 2.22 -19.43
C GLY A 143 -27.96 2.78 -19.41
N GLU A 144 -28.28 3.90 -18.76
CA GLU A 144 -29.56 4.59 -19.01
C GLU A 144 -29.34 6.08 -19.35
N ALA A 145 -28.96 6.31 -20.61
CA ALA A 145 -29.43 7.49 -21.33
C ALA A 145 -30.79 7.15 -21.97
N GLY A 146 -31.75 8.06 -22.10
CA GLY A 146 -31.71 9.47 -21.71
C GLY A 146 -32.68 10.29 -22.55
N THR A 147 -33.97 10.30 -22.18
CA THR A 147 -35.02 11.02 -22.91
C THR A 147 -36.02 11.68 -21.95
N ALA A 148 -35.74 12.91 -21.53
CA ALA A 148 -36.66 13.77 -20.80
C ALA A 148 -36.40 15.24 -21.17
N GLY A 149 -36.90 15.66 -22.33
CA GLY A 149 -36.75 17.02 -22.84
C GLY A 149 -37.94 17.91 -22.52
N ASP A 150 -37.70 18.90 -21.66
CA ASP A 150 -38.38 20.21 -21.59
C ASP A 150 -39.88 20.28 -21.18
N ALA A 151 -40.38 21.52 -21.06
CA ALA A 151 -41.65 21.99 -20.51
C ALA A 151 -42.94 21.44 -21.20
N GLY A 152 -44.15 21.54 -20.62
CA GLY A 152 -44.60 22.38 -19.49
C GLY A 152 -46.07 22.11 -19.08
N PRO A 153 -46.72 23.00 -18.29
CA PRO A 153 -47.88 22.62 -17.46
C PRO A 153 -49.28 23.09 -17.95
N VAL A 154 -50.31 22.27 -17.72
CA VAL A 154 -51.75 22.67 -17.63
C VAL A 154 -52.45 21.82 -16.56
N ALA A 155 -53.54 22.34 -15.96
CA ALA A 155 -54.31 21.70 -14.89
C ALA A 155 -55.32 20.62 -15.37
N GLY A 156 -55.90 19.86 -14.42
CA GLY A 156 -57.06 18.95 -14.65
C GLY A 156 -58.40 19.70 -14.64
N PRO A 157 -59.55 19.09 -14.23
CA PRO A 157 -59.80 17.74 -13.68
C PRO A 157 -60.87 16.96 -14.49
N VAL A 158 -61.47 15.89 -13.91
CA VAL A 158 -62.89 15.40 -14.01
C VAL A 158 -62.99 13.95 -13.48
N ALA A 159 -64.18 13.46 -13.11
CA ALA A 159 -64.36 12.27 -12.25
C ALA A 159 -65.44 11.24 -12.67
N GLY A 160 -65.18 9.96 -12.32
CA GLY A 160 -66.17 8.88 -12.12
C GLY A 160 -66.65 8.11 -13.37
N PRO A 161 -67.50 7.06 -13.20
CA PRO A 161 -68.01 6.46 -11.96
C PRO A 161 -67.77 4.93 -11.81
N ALA A 162 -68.10 4.35 -10.65
CA ALA A 162 -68.16 2.90 -10.38
C ALA A 162 -69.52 2.28 -10.75
N PRO A 163 -69.68 0.93 -10.77
CA PRO A 163 -70.29 0.18 -9.64
C PRO A 163 -69.68 -1.26 -9.48
N LYS A 164 -70.15 -2.28 -8.72
CA LYS A 164 -71.43 -2.63 -8.03
C LYS A 164 -71.23 -3.38 -6.68
N ARG A 165 -71.57 -2.72 -5.56
CA ARG A 165 -72.11 -3.21 -4.25
C ARG A 165 -72.12 -4.71 -3.85
N ARG A 166 -71.79 -4.98 -2.57
CA ARG A 166 -72.58 -5.68 -1.49
C ARG A 166 -71.87 -5.42 -0.14
N ARG A 167 -72.25 -4.46 0.74
CA ARG A 167 -73.39 -4.42 1.71
C ARG A 167 -73.39 -5.61 2.70
N THR A 168 -72.87 -5.49 3.94
CA THR A 168 -73.42 -4.88 5.21
C THR A 168 -74.46 -5.77 5.92
N PRO A 169 -74.64 -5.77 7.28
CA PRO A 169 -74.36 -4.72 8.30
C PRO A 169 -73.40 -5.22 9.44
N LEU A 170 -73.25 -4.67 10.67
CA LEU A 170 -74.05 -3.72 11.48
C LEU A 170 -73.19 -2.87 12.48
N LEU A 171 -73.82 -1.77 12.94
CA LEU A 171 -73.51 -0.82 14.02
C LEU A 171 -73.29 -1.49 15.41
N LEU A 172 -72.81 -0.87 16.51
CA LEU A 172 -72.45 0.52 16.88
C LEU A 172 -71.62 0.51 18.20
N LEU A 173 -70.73 1.47 18.44
CA LEU A 173 -70.76 2.40 19.61
C LEU A 173 -69.52 3.30 19.73
N VAL A 174 -69.69 4.45 20.38
CA VAL A 174 -68.63 5.40 20.76
C VAL A 174 -68.41 5.32 22.27
N ALA A 175 -67.16 5.20 22.70
CA ALA A 175 -66.73 5.50 24.06
C ALA A 175 -65.34 6.15 24.00
N ALA A 176 -65.22 7.39 24.49
CA ALA A 176 -63.94 8.08 24.54
C ALA A 176 -63.18 7.68 25.81
N LEU A 177 -61.88 7.39 25.68
CA LEU A 177 -60.97 7.27 26.83
C LEU A 177 -59.58 7.78 26.44
N VAL A 178 -58.99 8.56 27.34
CA VAL A 178 -57.76 9.32 27.08
C VAL A 178 -56.55 8.39 27.02
N ALA A 179 -55.85 8.41 25.89
CA ALA A 179 -54.51 7.86 25.75
C ALA A 179 -53.55 8.98 25.33
N VAL A 180 -52.71 9.44 26.27
CA VAL A 180 -51.64 10.42 25.98
C VAL A 180 -50.51 9.71 25.24
N ALA A 181 -50.69 9.50 23.94
CA ALA A 181 -49.61 9.16 23.04
C ALA A 181 -48.78 10.44 22.81
N ILE A 182 -47.68 10.60 23.55
CA ILE A 182 -46.66 11.60 23.21
C ILE A 182 -46.07 11.15 21.87
N ALA A 183 -46.58 11.73 20.78
CA ALA A 183 -46.00 11.63 19.46
C ALA A 183 -44.69 12.43 19.45
N SER A 184 -43.67 11.90 20.12
CA SER A 184 -42.30 12.33 19.99
C SER A 184 -41.92 12.13 18.53
N THR A 185 -42.07 13.18 17.72
CA THR A 185 -41.44 13.28 16.42
C THR A 185 -39.94 13.36 16.68
N ILE A 186 -39.35 12.19 16.90
CA ILE A 186 -37.95 11.93 16.65
C ILE A 186 -37.78 12.17 15.16
N THR A 187 -37.59 13.44 14.80
CA THR A 187 -36.95 13.81 13.56
C THR A 187 -35.61 13.13 13.62
N ALA A 188 -35.54 11.95 13.01
CA ALA A 188 -34.29 11.27 12.79
C ALA A 188 -33.49 12.18 11.86
N VAL A 189 -32.72 13.08 12.46
CA VAL A 189 -31.57 13.70 11.82
C VAL A 189 -30.64 12.53 11.57
N ALA A 190 -30.90 11.85 10.46
CA ALA A 190 -29.99 10.93 9.85
C ALA A 190 -28.79 11.80 9.50
N TRP A 191 -27.81 11.82 10.41
CA TRP A 191 -26.47 12.25 10.12
C TRP A 191 -25.93 11.26 9.09
N THR A 192 -26.33 11.46 7.84
CA THR A 192 -25.69 10.90 6.67
C THR A 192 -24.32 11.57 6.63
N SER A 193 -23.41 11.06 7.43
CA SER A 193 -21.97 11.25 7.30
C SER A 193 -21.60 10.67 5.94
N GLY A 194 -21.87 11.45 4.90
CA GLY A 194 -21.52 11.12 3.53
C GLY A 194 -20.06 10.77 3.54
N ARG A 195 -19.70 9.60 2.98
CA ARG A 195 -18.29 9.31 2.76
C ARG A 195 -17.78 10.42 1.86
N ASN A 196 -16.79 11.17 2.36
CA ASN A 196 -16.14 12.22 1.59
C ASN A 196 -15.36 11.51 0.49
N THR A 197 -15.98 11.27 -0.66
CA THR A 197 -15.40 10.51 -1.78
C THR A 197 -15.05 11.45 -2.91
N ARG A 198 -13.80 11.39 -3.38
CA ARG A 198 -13.38 12.04 -4.63
C ARG A 198 -13.48 11.03 -5.78
N THR A 199 -13.97 11.52 -6.91
CA THR A 199 -13.86 10.84 -8.21
C THR A 199 -12.70 11.46 -8.97
N ASP A 200 -11.87 10.62 -9.60
CA ASP A 200 -10.63 11.01 -10.27
C ASP A 200 -10.31 9.95 -11.34
N ASP A 201 -9.63 10.31 -12.42
CA ASP A 201 -9.13 9.33 -13.40
C ASP A 201 -7.61 9.28 -13.45
N GLY A 202 -7.10 8.21 -14.05
CA GLY A 202 -5.69 7.83 -13.96
C GLY A 202 -5.33 6.69 -14.89
N ARG A 203 -4.08 6.25 -14.76
CA ARG A 203 -3.50 5.09 -15.44
C ARG A 203 -2.74 4.22 -14.45
N ALA A 204 -2.40 3.01 -14.89
CA ALA A 204 -1.47 2.16 -14.18
C ALA A 204 -0.67 1.27 -15.14
N PHE A 205 0.49 0.82 -14.71
CA PHE A 205 1.32 -0.15 -15.45
C PHE A 205 1.83 -1.28 -14.54
N GLY A 206 2.10 -2.42 -15.15
CA GLY A 206 2.52 -3.65 -14.47
C GLY A 206 4.03 -3.93 -14.55
N PRO A 207 4.47 -5.16 -14.21
CA PRO A 207 5.85 -5.61 -14.36
C PRO A 207 6.40 -5.38 -15.78
N GLY A 208 7.57 -4.74 -15.86
CA GLY A 208 8.18 -4.32 -17.14
C GLY A 208 7.60 -3.05 -17.75
N GLY A 209 6.56 -2.46 -17.15
CA GLY A 209 5.98 -1.19 -17.54
C GLY A 209 6.68 0.02 -16.90
N SER A 210 6.46 1.19 -17.50
CA SER A 210 6.96 2.48 -17.03
C SER A 210 6.17 3.66 -17.61
N SER A 211 6.19 4.80 -16.94
CA SER A 211 5.70 6.09 -17.45
C SER A 211 6.80 7.15 -17.49
N SER A 212 6.62 8.18 -18.33
CA SER A 212 7.55 9.31 -18.44
C SER A 212 6.84 10.59 -18.86
N PHE A 213 7.20 11.73 -18.26
CA PHE A 213 6.62 13.05 -18.50
C PHE A 213 7.61 14.16 -18.13
N THR A 214 7.35 15.41 -18.50
CA THR A 214 8.19 16.57 -18.15
C THR A 214 7.42 17.59 -17.34
N MET A 215 7.90 17.90 -16.14
CA MET A 215 7.36 18.95 -15.26
C MET A 215 8.24 20.20 -15.32
N ARG A 216 7.68 21.38 -15.09
CA ARG A 216 8.42 22.65 -14.95
C ARG A 216 8.83 22.90 -13.50
N ILE A 217 9.87 23.70 -13.32
CA ILE A 217 10.34 24.25 -12.05
C ILE A 217 10.91 25.66 -12.27
N ASP A 218 10.99 26.45 -11.21
CA ASP A 218 11.74 27.70 -11.19
C ASP A 218 13.25 27.38 -11.06
N PRO A 219 14.11 27.82 -12.00
CA PRO A 219 15.57 27.68 -11.91
C PRO A 219 16.20 28.35 -10.68
N ALA A 220 15.56 29.38 -10.14
CA ALA A 220 15.99 30.12 -8.95
C ALA A 220 15.30 29.62 -7.65
N GLY A 221 14.32 28.72 -7.76
CA GLY A 221 13.61 28.15 -6.62
C GLY A 221 14.48 27.20 -5.79
N GLY A 222 14.09 26.98 -4.53
CA GLY A 222 14.79 26.10 -3.59
C GLY A 222 14.52 24.61 -3.83
N PRO A 223 14.71 23.77 -2.78
CA PRO A 223 14.46 22.33 -2.81
C PRO A 223 13.16 21.94 -3.53
N VAL A 224 13.21 20.84 -4.30
CA VAL A 224 12.11 20.37 -5.14
C VAL A 224 11.53 19.07 -4.57
N ARG A 225 10.20 18.99 -4.47
CA ARG A 225 9.45 17.81 -4.04
C ARG A 225 8.51 17.36 -5.14
N LEU A 226 8.70 16.16 -5.66
CA LEU A 226 7.76 15.51 -6.56
C LEU A 226 6.71 14.75 -5.73
N ILE A 227 5.44 14.93 -6.06
CA ILE A 227 4.30 14.30 -5.40
C ILE A 227 3.53 13.48 -6.45
N ARG A 228 3.10 12.25 -6.11
CA ARG A 228 2.20 11.42 -6.93
C ARG A 228 0.92 11.11 -6.15
N ARG A 229 -0.22 11.38 -6.77
CA ARG A 229 -1.56 10.98 -6.33
C ARG A 229 -1.86 9.56 -6.82
N LEU A 230 -2.24 8.67 -5.90
CA LEU A 230 -2.45 7.23 -6.14
C LEU A 230 -3.71 6.69 -5.44
N ASP A 231 -4.18 5.54 -5.91
CA ASP A 231 -5.12 4.69 -5.19
C ASP A 231 -4.34 3.79 -4.22
N ALA A 232 -4.51 4.02 -2.92
CA ALA A 232 -3.84 3.26 -1.88
C ALA A 232 -4.46 1.87 -1.62
N GLN A 233 -5.61 1.53 -2.21
CA GLN A 233 -6.17 0.17 -2.12
C GLN A 233 -5.29 -0.88 -2.81
N VAL A 234 -4.44 -0.46 -3.75
CA VAL A 234 -3.37 -1.30 -4.31
C VAL A 234 -2.12 -1.11 -3.45
N SER A 235 -1.90 -2.03 -2.50
CA SER A 235 -0.76 -1.98 -1.59
C SER A 235 0.58 -2.29 -2.28
N ARG A 236 1.67 -2.06 -1.55
CA ARG A 236 3.05 -2.43 -1.90
C ARG A 236 3.61 -1.86 -3.21
N GLN A 237 2.94 -0.82 -3.75
CA GLN A 237 3.39 -0.04 -4.90
C GLN A 237 4.79 0.54 -4.68
N ARG A 238 5.74 0.03 -5.45
CA ARG A 238 7.14 0.49 -5.53
C ARG A 238 7.54 0.66 -6.98
N ALA A 239 8.22 1.77 -7.28
CA ALA A 239 8.77 2.03 -8.61
C ALA A 239 10.06 2.85 -8.50
N ALA A 240 11.01 2.60 -9.38
CA ALA A 240 12.24 3.40 -9.49
C ALA A 240 11.96 4.70 -10.25
N ILE A 241 12.58 5.80 -9.82
CA ILE A 241 12.40 7.13 -10.41
C ILE A 241 13.74 7.61 -10.96
N THR A 242 13.71 8.09 -12.21
CA THR A 242 14.80 8.87 -12.79
C THR A 242 14.33 10.28 -13.11
N VAL A 243 15.25 11.24 -13.03
CA VAL A 243 15.07 12.63 -13.41
C VAL A 243 16.18 12.99 -14.41
N ASN A 244 15.78 13.41 -15.60
CA ASN A 244 16.67 13.70 -16.73
C ASN A 244 17.63 12.53 -17.04
N GLY A 245 17.15 11.29 -16.92
CA GLY A 245 17.90 10.04 -17.14
C GLY A 245 18.77 9.57 -15.97
N VAL A 246 18.92 10.36 -14.90
CA VAL A 246 19.72 10.02 -13.71
C VAL A 246 18.81 9.49 -12.60
N SER A 247 19.25 8.46 -11.86
CA SER A 247 18.48 7.92 -10.72
C SER A 247 18.25 9.01 -9.65
N ALA A 248 16.97 9.22 -9.31
CA ALA A 248 16.53 10.21 -8.33
C ALA A 248 16.05 9.58 -7.02
N GLY A 249 15.62 8.32 -7.05
CA GLY A 249 15.12 7.59 -5.89
C GLY A 249 14.07 6.55 -6.27
N HIS A 250 13.12 6.31 -5.37
CA HIS A 250 12.00 5.41 -5.58
C HIS A 250 10.72 5.98 -4.99
N TRP A 251 9.59 5.62 -5.58
CA TRP A 251 8.31 5.58 -4.88
C TRP A 251 8.35 4.37 -3.94
N GLU A 252 8.26 4.60 -2.63
CA GLU A 252 8.29 3.50 -1.64
C GLU A 252 6.87 3.15 -1.15
N PRO A 253 6.55 1.86 -0.94
CA PRO A 253 5.25 1.38 -0.48
C PRO A 253 4.60 2.19 0.64
N LEU A 254 3.33 2.59 0.47
CA LEU A 254 2.55 3.04 1.61
C LEU A 254 2.40 1.91 2.65
N PRO A 255 2.28 2.24 3.94
CA PRO A 255 2.07 1.25 4.99
C PRO A 255 0.82 0.38 4.76
N ASP A 256 0.88 -0.87 5.19
CA ASP A 256 -0.27 -1.79 5.12
C ASP A 256 -1.46 -1.22 5.91
N GLY A 257 -2.64 -1.21 5.30
CA GLY A 257 -3.84 -0.59 5.85
C GLY A 257 -4.11 0.83 5.35
N ALA A 258 -3.20 1.45 4.58
CA ALA A 258 -3.53 2.61 3.76
C ALA A 258 -4.65 2.25 2.76
N ALA A 259 -5.57 3.18 2.52
CA ALA A 259 -6.71 3.00 1.63
C ALA A 259 -7.25 4.35 1.17
N GLY A 260 -8.02 4.35 0.08
CA GLY A 260 -8.57 5.57 -0.52
C GLY A 260 -7.54 6.34 -1.35
N TRP A 261 -7.76 7.63 -1.55
CA TRP A 261 -6.80 8.52 -2.18
C TRP A 261 -5.62 8.83 -1.26
N ALA A 262 -4.40 8.77 -1.79
CA ALA A 262 -3.18 9.12 -1.07
C ALA A 262 -2.16 9.83 -1.96
N ASP A 263 -1.21 10.54 -1.32
CA ASP A 263 -0.10 11.24 -1.98
C ASP A 263 1.23 10.70 -1.47
N GLN A 264 1.97 9.98 -2.30
CA GLN A 264 3.39 9.74 -2.03
C GLN A 264 4.20 10.97 -2.45
N HIS A 265 5.30 11.28 -1.75
CA HIS A 265 6.27 12.29 -2.19
C HIS A 265 7.70 11.74 -2.22
N LEU A 266 8.54 12.34 -3.05
CA LEU A 266 10.00 12.24 -3.03
C LEU A 266 10.60 13.64 -3.09
N ASP A 267 11.48 13.96 -2.13
CA ASP A 267 12.37 15.12 -2.23
C ASP A 267 13.50 14.80 -3.22
N LEU A 268 13.64 15.61 -4.26
CA LEU A 268 14.60 15.37 -5.33
C LEU A 268 16.00 15.90 -4.95
N PRO A 269 17.09 15.14 -5.19
CA PRO A 269 18.44 15.61 -4.92
C PRO A 269 18.74 16.94 -5.62
N PRO A 270 19.29 17.97 -4.93
CA PRO A 270 19.58 19.28 -5.54
C PRO A 270 20.48 19.23 -6.78
N SER A 271 21.35 18.22 -6.87
CA SER A 271 22.20 17.96 -8.06
C SER A 271 21.41 17.62 -9.33
N LEU A 272 20.15 17.22 -9.21
CA LEU A 272 19.27 16.90 -10.34
C LEU A 272 18.37 18.09 -10.73
N THR A 273 18.30 19.15 -9.94
CA THR A 273 17.28 20.20 -10.04
C THR A 273 17.81 21.64 -10.06
N ALA A 274 18.91 21.94 -9.37
CA ALA A 274 19.44 23.31 -9.26
C ALA A 274 19.71 23.94 -10.64
N GLY A 275 19.22 25.17 -10.84
CA GLY A 275 19.39 25.92 -12.08
C GLY A 275 18.64 25.39 -13.32
N ARG A 276 17.76 24.39 -13.17
CA ARG A 276 16.94 23.86 -14.28
C ARG A 276 15.55 24.50 -14.28
N GLY A 277 14.98 24.71 -15.47
CA GLY A 277 13.58 25.15 -15.64
C GLY A 277 12.57 24.00 -15.85
N SER A 278 13.06 22.77 -16.03
CA SER A 278 12.22 21.59 -16.21
C SER A 278 12.95 20.29 -15.83
N LEU A 279 12.15 19.26 -15.56
CA LEU A 279 12.57 17.93 -15.15
C LEU A 279 11.79 16.88 -15.97
N THR A 280 12.47 16.14 -16.85
CA THR A 280 11.90 14.93 -17.44
C THR A 280 11.96 13.80 -16.40
N VAL A 281 10.81 13.45 -15.83
CA VAL A 281 10.63 12.36 -14.88
C VAL A 281 10.32 11.08 -15.65
N ALA A 282 10.91 9.95 -15.24
CA ALA A 282 10.44 8.63 -15.66
C ALA A 282 10.37 7.68 -14.47
N THR A 283 9.28 6.93 -14.39
CA THR A 283 8.93 6.01 -13.30
C THR A 283 8.81 4.59 -13.84
N ALA A 284 9.57 3.62 -13.32
CA ALA A 284 9.58 2.23 -13.81
C ALA A 284 9.20 1.23 -12.72
N PHE A 285 8.36 0.24 -13.04
CA PHE A 285 7.78 -0.70 -12.08
C PHE A 285 8.85 -1.50 -11.33
N VAL A 286 8.68 -1.65 -10.01
CA VAL A 286 9.47 -2.59 -9.18
C VAL A 286 8.58 -3.63 -8.50
N SER A 287 7.52 -3.22 -7.79
CA SER A 287 6.57 -4.14 -7.15
C SER A 287 5.21 -3.49 -6.91
N SER A 288 4.18 -4.32 -6.74
CA SER A 288 2.87 -3.97 -6.14
C SER A 288 2.09 -5.26 -5.86
N GLU A 289 0.96 -5.19 -5.16
CA GLU A 289 0.01 -6.31 -5.12
C GLU A 289 -0.72 -6.52 -6.47
N TRP A 290 -0.74 -5.52 -7.37
CA TRP A 290 -1.43 -5.60 -8.66
C TRP A 290 -0.80 -4.72 -9.74
N ASP A 291 -0.98 -3.39 -9.65
CA ASP A 291 -0.46 -2.40 -10.58
C ASP A 291 0.31 -1.28 -9.84
N PHE A 292 1.16 -0.55 -10.56
CA PHE A 292 1.65 0.75 -10.11
C PHE A 292 0.77 1.83 -10.77
N ASN A 293 -0.01 2.57 -9.98
CA ASN A 293 -1.00 3.51 -10.48
C ASN A 293 -0.67 4.98 -10.19
N GLU A 294 -1.14 5.84 -11.08
CA GLU A 294 -0.85 7.27 -11.14
C GLU A 294 -2.09 8.02 -11.66
N PHE A 295 -2.59 8.96 -10.86
CA PHE A 295 -3.78 9.78 -11.15
C PHE A 295 -3.41 11.26 -11.30
N GLY A 296 -2.28 11.67 -10.75
CA GLY A 296 -1.69 12.96 -11.02
C GLY A 296 -0.34 13.13 -10.35
N TYR A 297 0.42 14.11 -10.81
CA TYR A 297 1.69 14.55 -10.27
C TYR A 297 1.67 16.04 -9.98
N THR A 298 2.36 16.44 -8.92
CA THR A 298 2.54 17.84 -8.55
C THR A 298 3.99 18.08 -8.16
N VAL A 299 4.57 19.17 -8.63
CA VAL A 299 5.91 19.60 -8.21
C VAL A 299 5.76 20.78 -7.25
N GLY A 300 6.18 20.55 -6.01
CA GLY A 300 6.39 21.61 -5.03
C GLY A 300 7.83 22.11 -5.06
N GLN A 301 8.04 23.41 -4.87
CA GLN A 301 9.34 24.00 -4.55
C GLN A 301 9.27 24.79 -3.24
N GLN A 302 10.41 24.88 -2.55
CA GLN A 302 10.51 25.66 -1.33
C GLN A 302 11.02 27.09 -1.62
N SER A 303 10.28 28.11 -1.19
CA SER A 303 10.70 29.53 -1.15
C SER A 303 10.45 30.07 0.26
N ASP A 304 11.44 30.78 0.82
CA ASP A 304 11.34 31.43 2.15
C ASP A 304 10.88 30.48 3.28
N GLY A 305 11.23 29.19 3.15
CA GLY A 305 10.83 28.11 4.06
C GLY A 305 9.44 27.49 3.78
N ALA A 306 8.56 28.17 3.04
CA ALA A 306 7.26 27.67 2.62
C ALA A 306 7.33 26.81 1.34
N TRP A 307 6.42 25.86 1.18
CA TRP A 307 6.29 25.08 -0.06
C TRP A 307 5.18 25.65 -0.94
N THR A 308 5.49 25.91 -2.21
CA THR A 308 4.55 26.35 -3.25
C THR A 308 4.50 25.35 -4.40
N THR A 309 3.35 25.21 -5.06
CA THR A 309 3.23 24.37 -6.27
C THR A 309 3.73 25.15 -7.49
N THR A 310 4.68 24.59 -8.22
CA THR A 310 5.20 25.19 -9.47
C THR A 310 4.54 24.60 -10.72
N ASP A 311 4.19 23.30 -10.70
CA ASP A 311 3.55 22.64 -11.85
C ASP A 311 2.71 21.41 -11.45
N THR A 312 1.69 21.10 -12.26
CA THR A 312 0.73 20.00 -12.01
C THR A 312 0.34 19.29 -13.31
N LEU A 313 0.41 17.96 -13.29
CA LEU A 313 -0.03 17.06 -14.36
C LEU A 313 -1.10 16.11 -13.78
N ASP A 314 -2.36 16.29 -14.15
CA ASP A 314 -3.37 15.24 -13.95
C ASP A 314 -3.28 14.23 -15.10
N VAL A 315 -3.35 12.94 -14.79
CA VAL A 315 -3.10 11.83 -15.73
C VAL A 315 -4.42 11.09 -15.94
N GLY A 316 -4.72 10.64 -17.17
CA GLY A 316 -5.91 9.83 -17.45
C GLY A 316 -6.66 10.22 -18.73
N PRO A 317 -7.63 9.38 -19.17
CA PRO A 317 -8.40 9.62 -20.39
C PRO A 317 -9.23 10.91 -20.42
N ALA A 318 -9.62 11.49 -19.27
CA ALA A 318 -10.27 12.81 -19.21
C ALA A 318 -9.26 13.97 -19.28
N HIS A 319 -7.99 13.72 -18.90
CA HIS A 319 -6.92 14.71 -18.79
C HIS A 319 -5.89 14.66 -19.94
N THR A 320 -6.23 14.02 -21.07
CA THR A 320 -5.35 13.86 -22.25
C THR A 320 -4.70 15.16 -22.78
N GLY A 321 -5.32 16.33 -22.57
CA GLY A 321 -4.70 17.62 -22.88
C GLY A 321 -3.52 17.98 -21.95
N ALA A 322 -3.63 17.67 -20.66
CA ALA A 322 -2.55 17.84 -19.69
C ALA A 322 -1.43 16.81 -19.94
N GLU A 323 -1.80 15.55 -20.25
CA GLU A 323 -0.86 14.51 -20.68
C GLU A 323 -0.03 14.97 -21.89
N ALA A 324 -0.68 15.49 -22.94
CA ALA A 324 -0.01 15.99 -24.12
C ALA A 324 0.91 17.19 -23.82
N ALA A 325 0.47 18.14 -22.98
CA ALA A 325 1.25 19.31 -22.60
C ALA A 325 2.55 18.96 -21.85
N HIS A 326 2.52 17.93 -21.00
CA HIS A 326 3.70 17.43 -20.27
C HIS A 326 4.47 16.32 -21.04
N GLY A 327 4.04 15.99 -22.27
CA GLY A 327 4.64 14.93 -23.08
C GLY A 327 4.54 13.54 -22.45
N TYR A 328 3.50 13.28 -21.65
CA TYR A 328 3.31 12.03 -20.91
C TYR A 328 3.22 10.81 -21.85
N ARG A 329 3.88 9.73 -21.45
CA ARG A 329 3.90 8.43 -22.12
C ARG A 329 3.81 7.31 -21.10
N ILE A 330 3.21 6.19 -21.49
CA ILE A 330 3.12 4.97 -20.69
C ILE A 330 3.48 3.74 -21.53
N THR A 331 4.07 2.75 -20.90
CA THR A 331 4.43 1.44 -21.45
C THR A 331 4.00 0.35 -20.48
N GLY A 332 3.53 -0.80 -20.97
CA GLY A 332 3.01 -1.87 -20.11
C GLY A 332 1.76 -1.47 -19.32
N GLU A 333 0.90 -0.61 -19.89
CA GLU A 333 -0.34 -0.14 -19.26
C GLU A 333 -1.28 -1.31 -18.93
N THR A 334 -1.76 -1.35 -17.69
CA THR A 334 -2.68 -2.35 -17.14
C THR A 334 -4.05 -1.75 -16.76
N PHE A 335 -4.13 -0.44 -16.57
CA PHE A 335 -5.36 0.28 -16.25
C PHE A 335 -5.36 1.66 -16.91
N ARG A 336 -6.54 2.10 -17.35
CA ARG A 336 -6.86 3.50 -17.66
C ARG A 336 -8.32 3.77 -17.27
N GLY A 337 -8.60 4.93 -16.71
CA GLY A 337 -9.97 5.36 -16.40
C GLY A 337 -10.18 5.82 -14.97
N THR A 338 -11.44 5.96 -14.60
CA THR A 338 -11.90 6.61 -13.37
C THR A 338 -11.92 5.65 -12.17
N ARG A 339 -11.57 6.12 -10.98
CA ARG A 339 -11.90 5.50 -9.69
C ARG A 339 -12.65 6.51 -8.81
N THR A 340 -13.53 6.03 -7.94
CA THR A 340 -14.19 6.84 -6.91
C THR A 340 -13.87 6.21 -5.57
N LEU A 341 -13.12 6.94 -4.75
CA LEU A 341 -12.53 6.46 -3.50
C LEU A 341 -12.79 7.47 -2.39
N ASP A 342 -12.72 7.00 -1.14
CA ASP A 342 -12.67 7.89 0.01
C ASP A 342 -11.48 8.86 -0.16
N ALA A 343 -11.74 10.16 0.03
CA ALA A 343 -10.75 11.23 -0.02
C ALA A 343 -9.68 11.03 1.06
N PRO A 344 -8.48 11.64 0.92
CA PRO A 344 -7.52 11.64 2.02
C PRO A 344 -8.19 12.33 3.21
N PRO A 345 -8.12 11.78 4.44
CA PRO A 345 -8.79 12.37 5.59
C PRO A 345 -8.31 13.80 5.82
N GLU A 346 -9.24 14.75 5.77
CA GLU A 346 -8.96 16.16 5.96
C GLU A 346 -8.94 16.46 7.48
N ALA A 347 -9.36 17.65 7.89
CA ALA A 347 -9.45 18.02 9.30
C ALA A 347 -10.79 17.61 9.94
N ASP A 348 -11.57 16.72 9.33
CA ASP A 348 -12.96 16.36 9.67
C ASP A 348 -13.11 15.47 10.94
N GLY A 349 -12.17 15.59 11.89
CA GLY A 349 -12.29 15.12 13.28
C GLY A 349 -12.29 13.61 13.50
N ARG A 350 -12.45 12.80 12.46
CA ARG A 350 -12.41 11.34 12.53
C ARG A 350 -10.98 10.86 12.74
N ALA A 351 -10.73 10.15 13.83
CA ALA A 351 -9.42 9.54 14.10
C ALA A 351 -9.02 8.63 12.94
N ALA A 352 -7.78 8.76 12.46
CA ALA A 352 -7.25 7.88 11.42
C ALA A 352 -7.12 6.44 11.96
N PRO A 353 -7.23 5.41 11.11
CA PRO A 353 -6.83 4.07 11.52
C PRO A 353 -5.36 4.08 11.93
N ARG A 354 -5.04 3.48 13.08
CA ARG A 354 -3.66 3.42 13.58
C ARG A 354 -2.76 2.69 12.58
N VAL A 355 -1.75 3.38 12.08
CA VAL A 355 -0.74 2.81 11.19
C VAL A 355 0.51 2.46 11.98
N ARG A 356 0.92 1.19 12.01
CA ARG A 356 2.09 0.71 12.76
C ARG A 356 3.36 0.76 11.93
N TYR A 357 4.46 1.10 12.60
CA TYR A 357 5.83 1.08 12.11
C TYR A 357 6.68 0.35 13.15
N GLU A 358 7.15 -0.85 12.83
CA GLU A 358 7.98 -1.67 13.72
C GLU A 358 9.36 -1.02 13.91
N ALA A 359 9.92 -1.06 15.12
CA ALA A 359 11.16 -0.35 15.42
C ALA A 359 12.36 -0.91 14.64
N GLU A 360 12.41 -2.23 14.49
CA GLU A 360 13.48 -2.97 13.81
C GLU A 360 13.49 -2.77 12.28
N ALA A 361 12.42 -2.23 11.71
CA ALA A 361 12.38 -1.78 10.32
C ALA A 361 13.02 -0.39 10.12
N GLY A 362 13.36 0.31 11.20
CA GLY A 362 14.04 1.60 11.18
C GLY A 362 15.55 1.50 10.91
N ARG A 363 16.16 2.62 10.53
CA ARG A 363 17.62 2.72 10.42
C ARG A 363 18.21 2.92 11.82
N VAL A 364 18.81 1.86 12.36
CA VAL A 364 19.46 1.84 13.68
C VAL A 364 20.90 2.37 13.61
N ASN A 365 21.35 3.09 14.64
CA ASN A 365 22.74 3.53 14.86
C ASN A 365 23.17 3.23 16.30
N HIS A 366 24.39 2.72 16.49
CA HIS A 366 25.00 2.38 17.78
C HIS A 366 24.06 1.67 18.77
N ALA A 367 23.24 0.77 18.23
CA ALA A 367 22.24 -0.05 18.91
C ALA A 367 22.01 -1.31 18.05
N ARG A 368 21.20 -2.26 18.53
CA ARG A 368 20.99 -3.58 17.90
C ARG A 368 19.52 -3.91 17.70
N VAL A 369 19.20 -4.71 16.68
CA VAL A 369 17.93 -5.43 16.62
C VAL A 369 18.04 -6.68 17.49
N ARG A 370 17.10 -6.88 18.43
CA ARG A 370 17.01 -8.05 19.32
C ARG A 370 15.79 -8.90 18.97
N PRO A 371 15.96 -10.07 18.32
CA PRO A 371 14.89 -11.06 18.21
C PRO A 371 14.71 -11.83 19.53
N GLY A 372 13.58 -12.52 19.67
CA GLY A 372 13.24 -13.28 20.88
C GLY A 372 12.70 -12.43 22.03
N ALA A 373 12.25 -11.20 21.76
CA ALA A 373 11.59 -10.34 22.74
C ALA A 373 10.18 -10.85 23.05
N VAL A 374 9.92 -11.19 24.31
CA VAL A 374 8.73 -11.96 24.69
C VAL A 374 7.52 -11.03 24.76
N GLY A 375 6.60 -11.16 23.80
CA GLY A 375 5.37 -10.37 23.73
C GLY A 375 5.48 -9.07 22.91
N ALA A 376 6.63 -8.80 22.29
CA ALA A 376 6.80 -7.72 21.31
C ALA A 376 6.07 -8.03 19.99
N SER A 377 5.83 -7.00 19.17
CA SER A 377 5.49 -7.18 17.75
C SER A 377 6.58 -8.01 17.08
N GLN A 378 6.17 -9.00 16.27
CA GLN A 378 7.07 -9.92 15.54
C GLN A 378 8.13 -10.63 16.41
N GLY A 379 7.98 -10.62 17.74
CA GLY A 379 8.98 -11.11 18.69
C GLY A 379 10.33 -10.39 18.62
N THR A 380 10.39 -9.16 18.11
CA THR A 380 11.63 -8.45 17.79
C THR A 380 11.54 -6.98 18.22
N VAL A 381 12.67 -6.38 18.64
CA VAL A 381 12.73 -4.98 19.09
C VAL A 381 14.06 -4.31 18.70
N VAL A 382 14.11 -2.97 18.77
CA VAL A 382 15.40 -2.24 18.85
C VAL A 382 15.81 -2.10 20.30
N ALA A 383 17.04 -2.53 20.58
CA ALA A 383 17.62 -2.63 21.91
C ALA A 383 19.04 -2.06 21.94
N GLY A 384 19.57 -1.79 23.13
CA GLY A 384 20.91 -1.21 23.27
C GLY A 384 20.99 0.25 22.82
N LEU A 385 19.91 1.01 23.01
CA LEU A 385 19.89 2.45 22.80
C LEU A 385 20.58 3.14 23.99
N ASP A 386 21.89 2.89 24.14
CA ASP A 386 22.59 3.02 25.44
C ASP A 386 23.66 4.12 25.47
N HIS A 387 24.00 4.71 24.30
CA HIS A 387 25.07 5.70 24.14
C HIS A 387 24.54 7.03 23.59
N PRO A 388 25.22 8.18 23.79
CA PRO A 388 24.78 9.50 23.32
C PRO A 388 24.42 9.61 21.83
N ASP A 389 24.98 8.75 20.97
CA ASP A 389 24.70 8.66 19.54
C ASP A 389 23.82 7.46 19.14
N SER A 390 23.37 6.64 20.09
CA SER A 390 22.45 5.52 19.81
C SER A 390 21.07 6.04 19.41
N PHE A 391 20.55 5.62 18.26
CA PHE A 391 19.21 5.98 17.80
C PHE A 391 18.58 4.96 16.86
N VAL A 392 17.27 5.09 16.64
CA VAL A 392 16.55 4.55 15.49
C VAL A 392 15.86 5.67 14.71
N ASP A 393 16.06 5.70 13.39
CA ASP A 393 15.33 6.55 12.45
C ASP A 393 14.16 5.74 11.83
N LEU A 394 12.92 6.06 12.19
CA LEU A 394 11.71 5.47 11.61
C LEU A 394 11.14 6.35 10.50
N ARG A 395 10.75 5.74 9.38
CA ARG A 395 10.02 6.40 8.30
C ARG A 395 8.52 6.28 8.56
N VAL A 396 7.86 7.40 8.84
CA VAL A 396 6.42 7.44 9.14
C VAL A 396 5.66 8.29 8.12
N TYR A 397 4.56 7.75 7.60
CA TYR A 397 3.71 8.42 6.61
C TYR A 397 2.53 9.15 7.30
N ALA A 398 2.27 10.38 6.88
CA ALA A 398 1.13 11.19 7.30
C ALA A 398 0.29 11.63 6.09
N PRO A 399 -1.02 11.31 6.01
CA PRO A 399 -1.84 11.65 4.84
C PRO A 399 -2.04 13.16 4.65
N ARG A 400 -1.77 13.98 5.67
CA ARG A 400 -1.83 15.45 5.62
C ARG A 400 -0.77 16.06 6.54
N THR A 401 -0.46 17.33 6.35
CA THR A 401 0.30 18.10 7.35
C THR A 401 -0.59 18.35 8.58
N GLY A 402 -0.02 18.29 9.78
CA GLY A 402 -0.74 18.57 11.03
C GLY A 402 -0.13 17.86 12.24
N ARG A 403 -0.84 17.89 13.37
CA ARG A 403 -0.49 17.07 14.54
C ARG A 403 -1.11 15.68 14.42
N PHE A 404 -0.33 14.67 14.79
CA PHE A 404 -0.72 13.27 14.90
C PHE A 404 -0.33 12.75 16.27
N THR A 405 -1.00 11.70 16.75
CA THR A 405 -0.65 10.98 17.97
C THR A 405 0.22 9.79 17.61
N ALA A 406 1.47 9.81 18.07
CA ALA A 406 2.32 8.64 18.10
C ALA A 406 2.07 7.85 19.38
N HIS A 407 1.87 6.55 19.22
CA HIS A 407 1.74 5.55 20.27
C HIS A 407 3.01 4.70 20.24
N VAL A 408 3.97 5.01 21.11
CA VAL A 408 5.28 4.36 21.14
C VAL A 408 5.25 3.22 22.15
N THR A 409 5.39 1.98 21.67
CA THR A 409 5.44 0.77 22.49
C THR A 409 6.89 0.46 22.87
N TYR A 410 7.12 0.25 24.16
CA TYR A 410 8.46 0.16 24.77
C TYR A 410 8.49 -0.82 25.95
N ALA A 411 9.69 -1.21 26.37
CA ALA A 411 9.98 -1.78 27.68
C ALA A 411 11.14 -1.01 28.34
N ALA A 412 11.06 -0.78 29.65
CA ALA A 412 12.07 -0.07 30.43
C ALA A 412 12.35 -0.83 31.73
N GLY A 413 13.47 -1.56 31.77
CA GLY A 413 13.77 -2.54 32.82
C GLY A 413 14.78 -2.13 33.88
N TYR A 414 15.33 -0.91 33.83
CA TYR A 414 16.30 -0.44 34.82
C TYR A 414 16.02 1.01 35.29
N GLY A 415 14.85 1.19 35.92
CA GLY A 415 14.33 2.51 36.26
C GLY A 415 13.77 3.27 35.05
N ASP A 416 13.19 4.44 35.30
CA ASP A 416 12.59 5.27 34.25
C ASP A 416 13.65 5.74 33.25
N ALA A 417 13.30 5.75 31.96
CA ALA A 417 14.21 6.03 30.86
C ALA A 417 13.62 7.09 29.92
N GLN A 418 14.45 7.67 29.06
CA GLN A 418 14.07 8.79 28.19
C GLN A 418 14.78 8.74 26.84
N HIS A 419 14.05 9.03 25.77
CA HIS A 419 14.62 9.30 24.45
C HIS A 419 14.41 10.76 24.02
N ALA A 420 15.41 11.35 23.39
CA ALA A 420 15.28 12.59 22.64
C ALA A 420 14.66 12.25 21.28
N VAL A 421 13.45 12.74 21.05
CA VAL A 421 12.70 12.49 19.82
C VAL A 421 12.86 13.67 18.86
N THR A 422 13.17 13.40 17.59
CA THR A 422 13.13 14.43 16.54
C THR A 422 12.28 14.04 15.34
N VAL A 423 11.66 15.05 14.71
CA VAL A 423 10.87 14.89 13.48
C VAL A 423 11.47 15.77 12.40
N ASN A 424 11.83 15.16 11.27
CA ASN A 424 12.46 15.79 10.10
C ASN A 424 13.68 16.66 10.48
N GLY A 425 14.42 16.28 11.52
CA GLY A 425 15.57 17.00 12.07
C GLY A 425 15.24 18.21 12.96
N SER A 426 14.09 18.85 12.80
CA SER A 426 13.81 20.17 13.40
C SER A 426 13.02 20.15 14.71
N THR A 427 12.06 19.24 14.87
CA THR A 427 11.36 19.10 16.16
C THR A 427 12.30 18.44 17.17
N ARG A 428 12.33 18.87 18.43
CA ARG A 428 13.04 18.16 19.51
C ARG A 428 12.29 18.24 20.83
N PHE A 429 11.95 17.08 21.40
CA PHE A 429 11.40 16.95 22.75
C PHE A 429 11.91 15.65 23.40
N THR A 430 11.73 15.52 24.71
CA THR A 430 12.03 14.28 25.44
C THR A 430 10.76 13.46 25.59
N LEU A 431 10.86 12.15 25.33
CA LEU A 431 9.79 11.18 25.53
C LEU A 431 10.18 10.27 26.71
N ASP A 432 9.32 10.24 27.72
CA ASP A 432 9.56 9.53 28.97
C ASP A 432 8.97 8.11 28.97
N TYR A 433 9.69 7.17 29.58
CA TYR A 433 9.36 5.76 29.69
C TYR A 433 9.38 5.35 31.16
N LEU A 434 8.22 4.96 31.69
CA LEU A 434 8.10 4.54 33.09
C LEU A 434 8.61 3.11 33.28
N HIS A 435 9.26 2.86 34.41
CA HIS A 435 9.81 1.56 34.74
C HIS A 435 8.70 0.52 34.97
N HIS A 436 8.72 -0.54 34.16
CA HIS A 436 7.81 -1.68 34.31
C HIS A 436 8.48 -3.05 34.18
N GLY A 437 9.78 -3.10 33.84
CA GLY A 437 10.54 -4.34 33.63
C GLY A 437 10.99 -4.52 32.16
N TRP A 438 11.95 -5.41 31.94
CA TRP A 438 12.27 -5.89 30.58
C TRP A 438 11.21 -6.89 30.11
N ASP A 439 10.95 -6.91 28.81
CA ASP A 439 9.85 -7.66 28.17
C ASP A 439 8.43 -7.37 28.74
N VAL A 440 8.25 -6.27 29.51
CA VAL A 440 6.96 -5.80 30.02
C VAL A 440 6.47 -4.60 29.21
N TRP A 441 5.85 -4.89 28.07
CA TRP A 441 5.48 -3.87 27.07
C TRP A 441 4.43 -2.87 27.57
N ARG A 442 4.69 -1.59 27.31
CA ARG A 442 3.85 -0.43 27.65
C ARG A 442 3.86 0.56 26.50
N GLN A 443 2.87 1.44 26.44
CA GLN A 443 2.67 2.36 25.32
C GLN A 443 2.53 3.80 25.84
N VAL A 444 3.49 4.66 25.53
CA VAL A 444 3.45 6.10 25.82
C VAL A 444 2.93 6.87 24.58
N THR A 445 2.33 8.04 24.79
CA THR A 445 1.82 8.90 23.71
C THR A 445 2.64 10.18 23.53
N ALA A 446 2.85 10.58 22.28
CA ALA A 446 3.48 11.84 21.91
C ALA A 446 2.70 12.51 20.77
N SER A 447 2.54 13.83 20.80
CA SER A 447 1.85 14.56 19.72
C SER A 447 2.87 15.14 18.73
N LEU A 448 3.09 14.44 17.62
CA LEU A 448 4.08 14.78 16.60
C LEU A 448 3.53 15.80 15.58
N PRO A 449 4.26 16.88 15.25
CA PRO A 449 3.98 17.70 14.07
C PRO A 449 4.55 17.01 12.82
N LEU A 450 3.68 16.43 11.98
CA LEU A 450 4.07 15.75 10.74
C LEU A 450 3.71 16.60 9.52
N THR A 451 4.48 16.44 8.44
CA THR A 451 4.20 17.03 7.11
C THR A 451 3.56 15.98 6.18
N ARG A 452 2.75 16.41 5.19
CA ARG A 452 2.09 15.48 4.24
C ARG A 452 3.10 14.58 3.52
N GLY A 453 2.81 13.29 3.52
CA GLY A 453 3.65 12.21 2.98
C GLY A 453 4.62 11.66 4.03
N TRP A 454 5.82 11.29 3.61
CA TRP A 454 6.82 10.68 4.49
C TRP A 454 7.53 11.69 5.41
N ASN A 455 7.79 11.26 6.63
CA ASN A 455 8.56 11.97 7.64
C ASN A 455 9.60 11.01 8.25
N THR A 456 10.68 11.55 8.80
CA THR A 456 11.67 10.78 9.56
C THR A 456 11.51 11.12 11.04
N LEU A 457 11.16 10.11 11.83
CA LEU A 457 11.02 10.14 13.28
C LEU A 457 12.25 9.47 13.91
N ARG A 458 13.16 10.26 14.47
CA ARG A 458 14.28 9.73 15.26
C ARG A 458 13.85 9.55 16.70
N LEU A 459 14.16 8.39 17.28
CA LEU A 459 14.23 8.21 18.73
C LEU A 459 15.71 7.94 19.09
N GLN A 460 16.33 8.89 19.79
CA GLN A 460 17.74 8.85 20.19
C GLN A 460 17.85 8.74 21.72
N TYR A 461 18.87 8.04 22.23
CA TYR A 461 19.16 8.00 23.67
C TYR A 461 19.19 9.40 24.29
N HIS A 462 18.67 9.51 25.51
CA HIS A 462 18.83 10.71 26.34
C HIS A 462 19.25 10.39 27.77
N ASN A 463 18.56 9.46 28.44
CA ASN A 463 18.82 9.10 29.84
C ASN A 463 18.26 7.71 30.16
N ARG A 464 19.11 6.82 30.71
CA ARG A 464 18.83 5.39 30.92
C ARG A 464 18.32 4.68 29.67
N TRP A 465 17.82 3.46 29.85
CA TRP A 465 17.72 2.46 28.79
C TRP A 465 16.27 1.98 28.61
N ALA A 466 15.80 2.03 27.36
CA ALA A 466 14.53 1.46 26.94
C ALA A 466 14.72 0.68 25.63
N GLU A 467 13.98 -0.41 25.48
CA GLU A 467 13.83 -1.12 24.20
C GLU A 467 12.56 -0.63 23.51
N LEU A 468 12.61 -0.47 22.19
CA LEU A 468 11.49 0.00 21.37
C LEU A 468 10.95 -1.15 20.53
N ASP A 469 9.65 -1.38 20.63
CA ASP A 469 8.90 -2.41 19.91
C ASP A 469 8.34 -1.84 18.61
N HIS A 470 7.40 -0.90 18.69
CA HIS A 470 6.80 -0.27 17.51
C HIS A 470 6.25 1.12 17.82
N VAL A 471 5.92 1.87 16.77
CA VAL A 471 5.20 3.14 16.84
C VAL A 471 3.92 3.06 16.01
N GLU A 472 2.76 3.35 16.59
CA GLU A 472 1.51 3.53 15.82
C GLU A 472 1.17 5.02 15.67
N ILE A 473 0.78 5.47 14.47
CA ILE A 473 0.42 6.86 14.18
C ILE A 473 -1.10 6.99 13.93
N ALA A 474 -1.73 8.03 14.50
CA ALA A 474 -3.17 8.33 14.40
C ALA A 474 -3.48 9.84 14.28
#